data_AF-G3NKF5-F1
#
_entry.id   AF-G3NKF5-F1
#
_cell.length_a   1.000
_cell.length_b   1.000
_cell.length_c   1.000
_cell.angle_alpha   90.00
_cell.angle_beta   90.00
_cell.angle_gamma   90.00
#
_symmetry.space_group_name_H-M   'P 1'
#
loop_
_entity.id
_entity.type
_entity.pdbx_description
1 polymer ?
#
loop_
_entity_poly.entity_id
_entity_poly.type
_entity_poly.pdbx_seq_one_letter_code
_entity_poly.pdbx_strand_id
1 'polypeptide(L)'
;RLQVDLERSASINQSLGSRVAQCSLNGLADFLFSFQRKVEMFHEGMQSGMLGDNEDGYVSRTIALVNCCPPFRGFVQRCAQWDSSVAENSLQRGNKSLDFIVHHGVKVLSERLYLHVRPSFERLVKRKWLTNTEPYDQIEFLIKEYFKKYHRMDSPPYQLLVAEVHHRVVMEYLRSVMRGRIICTSLKMRKRMAGRLRDEGRRIKVLFKDLESPSSWLDSALSHISEIIQLEDVPSIQMEVGVLVREFPDIRKKHVSAILNIRGTTRQSERQEILNVVKDIESIDGPGSGSGPGSGALSRLTRDRALFSEVPVTSEVHCLNLGLSRVALTASSCFSTFRPRPRKTR
;
A
#
# COMPACT_ATOMS: atom_id res chain seq x y z
N ARG A 1 31.86 -19.36 -16.92
CA ARG A 1 32.29 -20.77 -16.89
C ARG A 1 31.09 -21.69 -17.16
N LEU A 2 30.08 -21.76 -16.28
CA LEU A 2 28.87 -22.57 -16.53
C LEU A 2 28.19 -22.37 -17.88
N GLN A 3 28.07 -21.12 -18.37
CA GLN A 3 27.53 -20.86 -19.70
C GLN A 3 28.37 -21.47 -20.84
N VAL A 4 29.70 -21.39 -20.73
CA VAL A 4 30.62 -21.97 -21.71
C VAL A 4 30.53 -23.50 -21.71
N ASP A 5 30.39 -24.10 -20.51
CA ASP A 5 30.26 -25.55 -20.37
C ASP A 5 28.92 -26.06 -20.96
N LEU A 6 27.85 -25.27 -20.80
CA LEU A 6 26.56 -25.55 -21.42
C LEU A 6 26.61 -25.44 -22.95
N GLU A 7 27.21 -24.36 -23.49
CA GLU A 7 27.34 -24.16 -24.95
C GLU A 7 28.20 -25.25 -25.60
N ARG A 8 29.31 -25.64 -24.95
CA ARG A 8 30.20 -26.71 -25.45
C ARG A 8 29.57 -28.10 -25.38
N SER A 9 28.81 -28.39 -24.33
CA SER A 9 28.12 -29.69 -24.23
C SER A 9 27.02 -29.82 -25.28
N ALA A 10 26.28 -28.73 -25.54
CA ALA A 10 25.28 -28.67 -26.59
C ALA A 10 25.86 -28.81 -28.01
N SER A 11 27.06 -28.28 -28.27
CA SER A 11 27.70 -28.42 -29.59
C SER A 11 28.21 -29.84 -29.87
N ILE A 12 28.43 -30.66 -28.84
CA ILE A 12 28.86 -32.05 -28.98
C ILE A 12 27.66 -32.96 -29.28
N ASN A 13 26.62 -32.95 -28.43
CA ASN A 13 25.41 -33.74 -28.60
C ASN A 13 24.27 -33.15 -27.73
N GLN A 14 23.06 -33.10 -28.27
CA GLN A 14 21.86 -32.64 -27.55
C GLN A 14 21.62 -33.39 -26.22
N SER A 15 21.82 -34.71 -26.19
CA SER A 15 21.67 -35.51 -24.96
C SER A 15 22.67 -35.08 -23.86
N LEU A 16 23.92 -34.77 -24.27
CA LEU A 16 24.94 -34.26 -23.34
C LEU A 16 24.59 -32.85 -22.86
N GLY A 17 24.15 -31.98 -23.76
CA GLY A 17 23.67 -30.64 -23.43
C GLY A 17 22.54 -30.65 -22.39
N SER A 18 21.51 -31.48 -22.59
CA SER A 18 20.39 -31.60 -21.64
C SER A 18 20.85 -32.10 -20.26
N ARG A 19 21.75 -33.08 -20.20
CA ARG A 19 22.30 -33.57 -18.91
C ARG A 19 23.12 -32.50 -18.19
N VAL A 20 23.96 -31.76 -18.92
CA VAL A 20 24.76 -30.66 -18.35
C VAL A 20 23.87 -29.52 -17.87
N ALA A 21 22.83 -29.17 -18.64
CA ALA A 21 21.82 -28.19 -18.26
C ALA A 21 21.12 -28.57 -16.94
N GLN A 22 20.68 -29.83 -16.83
CA GLN A 22 20.01 -30.35 -15.65
C GLN A 22 20.92 -30.35 -14.42
N CYS A 23 22.15 -30.86 -14.53
CA CYS A 23 23.12 -30.84 -13.42
C CYS A 23 23.45 -29.40 -12.99
N SER A 24 23.63 -28.49 -13.95
CA SER A 24 23.90 -27.07 -13.68
C SER A 24 22.72 -26.41 -12.97
N LEU A 25 21.48 -26.70 -13.40
CA LEU A 25 20.28 -26.15 -12.79
C LEU A 25 20.07 -26.67 -11.36
N ASN A 26 20.33 -27.96 -11.11
CA ASN A 26 20.25 -28.53 -9.76
C ASN A 26 21.25 -27.88 -8.81
N GLY A 27 22.53 -27.83 -9.20
CA GLY A 27 23.57 -27.19 -8.39
C GLY A 27 23.32 -25.70 -8.18
N LEU A 28 22.80 -25.01 -9.21
CA LEU A 28 22.43 -23.61 -9.09
C LEU A 28 21.25 -23.39 -8.15
N ALA A 29 20.22 -24.24 -8.17
CA ALA A 29 19.09 -24.15 -7.26
C ALA A 29 19.55 -24.27 -5.79
N ASP A 30 20.45 -25.20 -5.49
CA ASP A 30 20.99 -25.39 -4.13
C ASP A 30 21.89 -24.21 -3.72
N PHE A 31 22.70 -23.68 -4.65
CA PHE A 31 23.47 -22.45 -4.43
C PHE A 31 22.55 -21.25 -4.13
N LEU A 32 21.49 -21.05 -4.92
CA LEU A 32 20.56 -19.93 -4.75
C LEU A 32 19.82 -20.01 -3.41
N PHE A 33 19.48 -21.21 -2.95
CA PHE A 33 18.93 -21.41 -1.61
C PHE A 33 19.93 -21.03 -0.51
N SER A 34 21.19 -21.45 -0.64
CA SER A 34 22.25 -21.05 0.29
C SER A 34 22.50 -19.53 0.27
N PHE A 35 22.50 -18.92 -0.92
CA PHE A 35 22.62 -17.48 -1.09
C PHE A 35 21.47 -16.73 -0.41
N GLN A 36 20.23 -17.19 -0.61
CA GLN A 36 19.05 -16.66 0.08
C GLN A 36 19.23 -16.66 1.60
N ARG A 37 19.66 -17.79 2.19
CA ARG A 37 19.93 -17.89 3.64
C ARG A 37 20.99 -16.90 4.11
N LYS A 38 22.04 -16.68 3.32
CA LYS A 38 23.09 -15.71 3.64
C LYS A 38 22.60 -14.26 3.57
N VAL A 39 21.73 -13.94 2.60
CA VAL A 39 21.06 -12.64 2.50
C VAL A 39 20.16 -12.39 3.71
N GLU A 40 19.42 -13.40 4.15
CA GLU A 40 18.57 -13.29 5.34
C GLU A 40 19.38 -13.00 6.60
N MET A 41 20.43 -13.79 6.86
CA MET A 41 21.32 -13.54 8.01
C MET A 41 21.99 -12.16 7.95
N PHE A 42 22.30 -11.66 6.73
CA PHE A 42 22.81 -10.30 6.56
C PHE A 42 21.78 -9.26 7.03
N HIS A 43 20.52 -9.37 6.60
CA HIS A 43 19.47 -8.44 7.01
C HIS A 43 19.14 -8.54 8.52
N GLU A 44 19.09 -9.75 9.08
CA GLU A 44 18.91 -9.99 10.51
C GLU A 44 20.04 -9.36 11.34
N GLY A 45 21.29 -9.51 10.89
CA GLY A 45 22.46 -8.93 11.52
C GLY A 45 22.46 -7.40 11.48
N MET A 46 22.04 -6.80 10.36
CA MET A 46 21.89 -5.35 10.25
C MET A 46 20.76 -4.83 11.16
N GLN A 47 19.62 -5.51 11.22
CA GLN A 47 18.48 -5.11 12.07
C GLN A 47 18.78 -5.23 13.56
N SER A 48 19.60 -6.22 13.95
CA SER A 48 20.03 -6.42 15.34
C SER A 48 21.12 -5.46 15.80
N GLY A 49 21.59 -4.55 14.92
CA GLY A 49 22.67 -3.60 15.21
C GLY A 49 24.06 -4.24 15.31
N MET A 50 24.20 -5.51 14.91
CA MET A 50 25.46 -6.28 14.98
C MET A 50 26.49 -5.84 13.94
N LEU A 51 26.03 -5.22 12.86
CA LEU A 51 26.82 -4.69 11.76
C LEU A 51 26.57 -3.18 11.77
N GLY A 52 27.57 -2.39 12.19
CA GLY A 52 27.41 -0.98 12.57
C GLY A 52 26.68 -0.06 11.59
N ASP A 53 26.34 1.14 12.07
CA ASP A 53 25.37 2.10 11.49
C ASP A 53 25.84 2.86 10.24
N ASN A 54 26.36 2.14 9.23
CA ASN A 54 26.58 2.72 7.91
C ASN A 54 25.33 2.56 7.04
N GLU A 55 24.36 3.46 7.26
CA GLU A 55 23.08 3.49 6.54
C GLU A 55 23.25 3.37 5.01
N ASP A 56 24.18 4.15 4.45
CA ASP A 56 24.47 4.20 3.01
C ASP A 56 25.14 2.93 2.48
N GLY A 57 26.05 2.35 3.27
CA GLY A 57 26.65 1.06 2.98
C GLY A 57 25.62 -0.05 2.94
N TYR A 58 24.65 -0.04 3.86
CA TYR A 58 23.58 -1.03 3.89
C TYR A 58 22.65 -0.89 2.67
N VAL A 59 22.22 0.32 2.30
CA VAL A 59 21.41 0.53 1.08
C VAL A 59 22.15 0.00 -0.16
N SER A 60 23.42 0.36 -0.32
CA SER A 60 24.21 -0.04 -1.49
C SER A 60 24.39 -1.56 -1.57
N ARG A 61 24.63 -2.23 -0.44
CA ARG A 61 24.77 -3.70 -0.38
C ARG A 61 23.44 -4.39 -0.69
N THR A 62 22.32 -3.91 -0.15
CA THR A 62 20.99 -4.46 -0.46
C THR A 62 20.69 -4.37 -1.95
N ILE A 63 20.95 -3.21 -2.58
CA ILE A 63 20.78 -3.06 -4.04
C ILE A 63 21.67 -4.04 -4.80
N ALA A 64 22.94 -4.17 -4.42
CA ALA A 64 23.86 -5.11 -5.09
C ALA A 64 23.36 -6.57 -5.01
N LEU A 65 22.88 -7.01 -3.84
CA LEU A 65 22.33 -8.35 -3.65
C LEU A 65 21.09 -8.59 -4.54
N VAL A 66 20.21 -7.60 -4.65
CA VAL A 66 19.02 -7.65 -5.51
C VAL A 66 19.42 -7.68 -6.99
N ASN A 67 20.39 -6.87 -7.41
CA ASN A 67 20.86 -6.81 -8.81
C ASN A 67 21.56 -8.10 -9.26
N CYS A 68 22.02 -8.96 -8.35
CA CYS A 68 22.48 -10.29 -8.73
C CYS A 68 21.35 -11.18 -9.28
N CYS A 69 20.09 -10.90 -8.94
CA CYS A 69 18.97 -11.80 -9.22
C CYS A 69 18.56 -11.87 -10.71
N PRO A 70 18.44 -10.77 -11.47
CA PRO A 70 18.04 -10.85 -12.89
C PRO A 70 19.00 -11.68 -13.76
N PRO A 71 20.34 -11.55 -13.65
CA PRO A 71 21.28 -12.42 -14.37
C PRO A 71 21.12 -13.90 -14.02
N PHE A 72 20.94 -14.24 -12.73
CA PHE A 72 20.69 -15.62 -12.31
C PHE A 72 19.38 -16.16 -12.89
N ARG A 73 18.31 -15.37 -12.86
CA ARG A 73 17.02 -15.75 -13.45
C ARG A 73 17.14 -16.04 -14.95
N GLY A 74 17.84 -15.17 -15.68
CA GLY A 74 18.08 -15.36 -17.11
C GLY A 74 18.85 -16.64 -17.41
N PHE A 75 19.86 -16.98 -16.60
CA PHE A 75 20.61 -18.23 -16.75
C PHE A 75 19.75 -19.46 -16.42
N VAL A 76 19.01 -19.42 -15.30
CA VAL A 76 18.08 -20.49 -14.87
C VAL A 76 17.03 -20.80 -15.95
N GLN A 77 16.44 -19.77 -16.57
CA GLN A 77 15.48 -19.92 -17.66
C GLN A 77 16.11 -20.55 -18.91
N ARG A 78 17.35 -20.16 -19.27
CA ARG A 78 18.05 -20.78 -20.40
C ARG A 78 18.32 -22.26 -20.17
N CYS A 79 18.70 -22.67 -18.96
CA CYS A 79 18.90 -24.09 -18.64
C CYS A 79 17.61 -24.92 -18.81
N ALA A 80 16.46 -24.35 -18.45
CA ALA A 80 15.17 -25.03 -18.54
C ALA A 80 14.66 -25.26 -19.97
N GLN A 81 15.17 -24.52 -20.97
CA GLN A 81 14.78 -24.69 -22.38
C GLN A 81 15.29 -26.02 -22.99
N TRP A 82 16.27 -26.68 -22.35
CA TRP A 82 16.91 -27.89 -22.88
C TRP A 82 16.23 -29.20 -22.45
N ASP A 83 15.39 -29.19 -21.41
CA ASP A 83 14.59 -30.33 -20.98
C ASP A 83 13.46 -29.88 -20.04
N SER A 84 12.20 -29.98 -20.48
CA SER A 84 11.06 -29.35 -19.81
C SER A 84 10.48 -30.15 -18.64
N SER A 85 10.62 -31.48 -18.59
CA SER A 85 9.86 -32.30 -17.62
C SER A 85 10.63 -32.61 -16.33
N VAL A 86 11.97 -32.66 -16.40
CA VAL A 86 12.81 -33.02 -15.24
C VAL A 86 13.43 -31.78 -14.57
N ALA A 87 13.54 -30.66 -15.30
CA ALA A 87 14.09 -29.40 -14.81
C ALA A 87 13.11 -28.55 -13.99
N GLU A 88 11.81 -28.85 -14.03
CA GLU A 88 10.74 -27.99 -13.50
C GLU A 88 10.88 -27.74 -11.98
N ASN A 89 11.16 -28.79 -11.21
CA ASN A 89 11.34 -28.68 -9.75
C ASN A 89 12.53 -27.78 -9.37
N SER A 90 13.68 -27.92 -10.05
CA SER A 90 14.88 -27.13 -9.74
C SER A 90 14.78 -25.70 -10.26
N LEU A 91 14.13 -25.50 -11.41
CA LEU A 91 13.74 -24.19 -11.93
C LEU A 91 12.87 -23.45 -10.92
N GLN A 92 11.82 -24.11 -10.41
CA GLN A 92 10.90 -23.51 -9.45
C GLN A 92 11.60 -23.19 -8.13
N ARG A 93 12.44 -24.10 -7.61
CA ARG A 93 13.25 -23.84 -6.39
C ARG A 93 14.18 -22.64 -6.56
N GLY A 94 14.93 -22.58 -7.67
CA GLY A 94 15.83 -21.47 -7.96
C GLY A 94 15.10 -20.13 -8.08
N ASN A 95 14.00 -20.10 -8.84
CA ASN A 95 13.17 -18.89 -8.97
C ASN A 95 12.58 -18.46 -7.64
N LYS A 96 12.08 -19.38 -6.81
CA LYS A 96 11.54 -19.07 -5.48
C LYS A 96 12.58 -18.40 -4.58
N SER A 97 13.83 -18.87 -4.59
CA SER A 97 14.92 -18.24 -3.83
C SER A 97 15.28 -16.85 -4.35
N LEU A 98 15.30 -16.67 -5.67
CA LEU A 98 15.52 -15.36 -6.29
C LEU A 98 14.37 -14.38 -5.98
N ASP A 99 13.12 -14.83 -6.07
CA ASP A 99 11.95 -14.06 -5.70
C ASP A 99 12.06 -13.62 -4.24
N PHE A 100 12.41 -14.53 -3.33
CA PHE A 100 12.58 -14.19 -1.93
C PHE A 100 13.62 -13.08 -1.73
N ILE A 101 14.81 -13.19 -2.35
CA ILE A 101 15.88 -12.18 -2.21
C ILE A 101 15.40 -10.81 -2.70
N VAL A 102 14.73 -10.77 -3.86
CA VAL A 102 14.18 -9.53 -4.42
C VAL A 102 13.13 -8.92 -3.48
N HIS A 103 12.13 -9.70 -3.06
CA HIS A 103 11.05 -9.19 -2.20
C HIS A 103 11.57 -8.75 -0.83
N HIS A 104 12.54 -9.48 -0.25
CA HIS A 104 13.14 -9.10 1.02
C HIS A 104 13.95 -7.80 0.89
N GLY A 105 14.74 -7.64 -0.18
CA GLY A 105 15.45 -6.41 -0.45
C GLY A 105 14.53 -5.21 -0.69
N VAL A 106 13.47 -5.39 -1.49
CA VAL A 106 12.42 -4.37 -1.71
C VAL A 106 11.78 -3.96 -0.38
N LYS A 107 11.39 -4.92 0.45
CA LYS A 107 10.80 -4.66 1.77
C LYS A 107 11.74 -3.86 2.68
N VAL A 108 13.01 -4.26 2.76
CA VAL A 108 14.01 -3.55 3.58
C VAL A 108 14.18 -2.10 3.13
N LEU A 109 14.27 -1.86 1.82
CA LEU A 109 14.42 -0.51 1.29
C LEU A 109 13.15 0.32 1.50
N SER A 110 11.97 -0.25 1.23
CA SER A 110 10.70 0.45 1.39
C SER A 110 10.41 0.79 2.86
N GLU A 111 10.71 -0.10 3.80
CA GLU A 111 10.57 0.14 5.25
C GLU A 111 11.49 1.26 5.72
N ARG A 112 12.74 1.30 5.26
CA ARG A 112 13.69 2.36 5.63
C ARG A 112 13.23 3.71 5.13
N LEU A 113 12.84 3.83 3.85
CA LEU A 113 12.23 5.06 3.33
C LEU A 113 11.04 5.47 4.21
N TYR A 114 10.16 4.53 4.52
CA TYR A 114 8.94 4.82 5.27
C TYR A 114 9.21 5.29 6.70
N LEU A 115 10.26 4.83 7.38
CA LEU A 115 10.63 5.34 8.71
C LEU A 115 10.78 6.87 8.72
N HIS A 116 11.32 7.45 7.66
CA HIS A 116 11.52 8.90 7.54
C HIS A 116 10.28 9.65 7.03
N VAL A 117 9.45 8.99 6.20
CA VAL A 117 8.26 9.62 5.62
C VAL A 117 7.05 9.57 6.57
N ARG A 118 6.97 8.56 7.44
CA ARG A 118 5.87 8.34 8.40
C ARG A 118 5.51 9.57 9.25
N PRO A 119 6.45 10.34 9.84
CA PRO A 119 6.10 11.52 10.64
C PRO A 119 5.28 12.55 9.85
N SER A 120 5.54 12.69 8.55
CA SER A 120 4.79 13.60 7.67
C SER A 120 3.37 13.10 7.43
N PHE A 121 3.17 11.78 7.24
CA PHE A 121 1.82 11.19 7.16
C PHE A 121 1.02 11.37 8.44
N GLU A 122 1.66 11.29 9.61
CA GLU A 122 0.99 11.53 10.89
C GLU A 122 0.53 12.98 11.05
N ARG A 123 1.14 13.93 10.32
CA ARG A 123 0.76 15.35 10.28
C ARG A 123 -0.34 15.66 9.25
N LEU A 124 -0.56 14.78 8.26
CA LEU A 124 -1.62 14.93 7.26
C LEU A 124 -3.03 14.89 7.86
N VAL A 125 -3.96 15.58 7.19
CA VAL A 125 -5.40 15.62 7.52
C VAL A 125 -5.66 15.96 9.00
N LYS A 126 -4.89 16.90 9.54
CA LYS A 126 -5.08 17.53 10.86
C LYS A 126 -5.59 18.96 10.70
N ARG A 127 -5.87 19.66 11.80
CA ARG A 127 -6.47 21.02 11.83
C ARG A 127 -5.84 22.03 10.85
N LYS A 128 -4.51 21.98 10.65
CA LYS A 128 -3.77 22.91 9.77
C LYS A 128 -3.60 22.42 8.32
N TRP A 129 -4.03 21.20 7.99
CA TRP A 129 -3.76 20.59 6.68
C TRP A 129 -4.36 21.39 5.51
N LEU A 130 -5.56 21.97 5.67
CA LEU A 130 -6.17 22.79 4.62
C LEU A 130 -5.36 24.05 4.26
N THR A 131 -4.48 24.51 5.15
CA THR A 131 -3.67 25.73 4.98
C THR A 131 -2.16 25.46 4.94
N ASN A 132 -1.72 24.22 5.17
CA ASN A 132 -0.30 23.86 5.22
C ASN A 132 0.00 22.73 4.24
N THR A 133 0.83 23.01 3.22
CA THR A 133 1.30 22.02 2.23
C THR A 133 2.56 21.27 2.67
N GLU A 134 3.28 21.80 3.66
CA GLU A 134 4.57 21.30 4.13
C GLU A 134 4.59 19.78 4.41
N PRO A 135 3.56 19.15 5.03
CA PRO A 135 3.62 17.70 5.26
C PRO A 135 3.71 16.91 3.96
N TYR A 136 2.98 17.30 2.91
CA TYR A 136 3.07 16.64 1.62
C TYR A 136 4.37 16.98 0.90
N ASP A 137 4.80 18.24 0.95
CA ASP A 137 6.07 18.68 0.34
C ASP A 137 7.26 17.88 0.91
N GLN A 138 7.26 17.60 2.21
CA GLN A 138 8.28 16.77 2.86
C GLN A 138 8.21 15.30 2.41
N ILE A 139 7.01 14.74 2.20
CA ILE A 139 6.84 13.38 1.68
C ILE A 139 7.46 13.29 0.29
N GLU A 140 7.09 14.20 -0.60
CA GLU A 140 7.58 14.24 -1.98
C GLU A 140 9.10 14.41 -2.02
N PHE A 141 9.64 15.34 -1.22
CA PHE A 141 11.08 15.57 -1.12
C PHE A 141 11.83 14.30 -0.68
N LEU A 142 11.41 13.66 0.41
CA LEU A 142 12.09 12.46 0.92
C LEU A 142 12.05 11.32 -0.08
N ILE A 143 10.89 11.07 -0.72
CA ILE A 143 10.80 10.04 -1.76
C ILE A 143 11.81 10.34 -2.88
N LYS A 144 11.83 11.57 -3.40
CA LYS A 144 12.80 11.96 -4.45
C LYS A 144 14.25 11.74 -4.01
N GLU A 145 14.62 12.13 -2.79
CA GLU A 145 15.99 11.95 -2.29
C GLU A 145 16.39 10.47 -2.17
N TYR A 146 15.49 9.60 -1.68
CA TYR A 146 15.78 8.16 -1.60
C TYR A 146 15.89 7.52 -2.98
N PHE A 147 15.00 7.90 -3.92
CA PHE A 147 15.00 7.32 -5.26
C PHE A 147 16.21 7.73 -6.11
N LYS A 148 16.92 8.83 -5.79
CA LYS A 148 18.25 9.10 -6.37
C LYS A 148 19.23 7.96 -6.11
N LYS A 149 19.18 7.34 -4.92
CA LYS A 149 20.03 6.19 -4.56
C LYS A 149 19.47 4.89 -5.12
N TYR A 150 18.14 4.72 -5.08
CA TYR A 150 17.48 3.49 -5.52
C TYR A 150 17.49 3.28 -7.03
N HIS A 151 17.71 4.32 -7.83
CA HIS A 151 17.87 4.18 -9.30
C HIS A 151 18.97 3.18 -9.68
N ARG A 152 19.95 2.94 -8.78
CA ARG A 152 21.04 1.97 -9.00
C ARG A 152 20.55 0.52 -9.04
N MET A 153 19.31 0.27 -8.63
CA MET A 153 18.68 -1.04 -8.74
C MET A 153 18.27 -1.29 -10.19
N ASP A 154 18.58 -2.48 -10.69
CA ASP A 154 18.24 -2.86 -12.06
C ASP A 154 16.75 -3.23 -12.16
N SER A 155 16.19 -3.08 -13.36
CA SER A 155 14.87 -3.65 -13.68
C SER A 155 14.99 -5.16 -13.92
N PRO A 156 13.96 -5.98 -13.60
CA PRO A 156 12.66 -5.62 -13.00
C PRO A 156 12.58 -5.23 -11.50
N PRO A 157 13.52 -5.61 -10.59
CA PRO A 157 13.38 -5.32 -9.16
C PRO A 157 13.10 -3.86 -8.79
N TYR A 158 13.67 -2.90 -9.53
CA TYR A 158 13.37 -1.48 -9.35
C TYR A 158 11.87 -1.18 -9.44
N GLN A 159 11.18 -1.77 -10.43
CA GLN A 159 9.75 -1.52 -10.63
C GLN A 159 8.88 -2.11 -9.50
N LEU A 160 9.31 -3.23 -8.89
CA LEU A 160 8.67 -3.76 -7.69
C LEU A 160 8.82 -2.80 -6.51
N LEU A 161 10.00 -2.21 -6.33
CA LEU A 161 10.24 -1.21 -5.29
C LEU A 161 9.38 0.05 -5.49
N VAL A 162 9.31 0.57 -6.72
CA VAL A 162 8.46 1.74 -7.03
C VAL A 162 6.99 1.42 -6.78
N ALA A 163 6.52 0.24 -7.22
CA ALA A 163 5.14 -0.20 -7.02
C ALA A 163 4.77 -0.29 -5.52
N GLU A 164 5.66 -0.89 -4.71
CA GLU A 164 5.50 -1.02 -3.26
C GLU A 164 5.42 0.35 -2.58
N VAL A 165 6.32 1.27 -2.93
CA VAL A 165 6.32 2.61 -2.34
C VAL A 165 5.10 3.43 -2.79
N HIS A 166 4.68 3.29 -4.05
CA HIS A 166 3.45 3.95 -4.56
C HIS A 166 2.22 3.49 -3.79
N HIS A 167 2.04 2.17 -3.67
CA HIS A 167 0.94 1.56 -2.91
C HIS A 167 0.93 2.07 -1.47
N ARG A 168 2.07 1.98 -0.78
CA ARG A 168 2.19 2.41 0.62
C ARG A 168 1.88 3.89 0.80
N VAL A 169 2.32 4.76 -0.11
CA VAL A 169 2.02 6.20 -0.02
C VAL A 169 0.52 6.47 -0.13
N VAL A 170 -0.15 5.88 -1.11
CA VAL A 170 -1.60 6.07 -1.30
C VAL A 170 -2.37 5.48 -0.13
N MET A 171 -2.03 4.27 0.30
CA MET A 171 -2.65 3.60 1.44
C MET A 171 -2.52 4.42 2.74
N GLU A 172 -1.35 4.99 3.03
CA GLU A 172 -1.11 5.80 4.23
C GLU A 172 -1.81 7.15 4.16
N TYR A 173 -1.87 7.74 2.97
CA TYR A 173 -2.65 8.94 2.74
C TYR A 173 -4.13 8.68 3.03
N LEU A 174 -4.68 7.61 2.46
CA LEU A 174 -6.06 7.17 2.70
C LEU A 174 -6.30 6.89 4.18
N ARG A 175 -5.38 6.21 4.86
CA ARG A 175 -5.45 6.00 6.31
C ARG A 175 -5.56 7.31 7.07
N SER A 176 -4.80 8.33 6.68
CA SER A 176 -4.90 9.67 7.30
C SER A 176 -6.24 10.35 7.03
N VAL A 177 -6.82 10.17 5.84
CA VAL A 177 -8.18 10.65 5.50
C VAL A 177 -9.24 9.91 6.33
N MET A 178 -9.22 8.57 6.33
CA MET A 178 -10.23 7.70 6.95
C MET A 178 -10.27 7.75 8.48
N ARG A 179 -9.29 8.38 9.12
CA ARG A 179 -9.33 8.73 10.55
C ARG A 179 -10.39 9.79 10.87
N GLY A 180 -10.98 10.45 9.88
CA GLY A 180 -12.16 11.30 10.08
C GLY A 180 -11.94 12.52 10.96
N ARG A 181 -10.71 13.06 11.02
CA ARG A 181 -10.35 14.17 11.93
C ARG A 181 -10.91 15.53 11.53
N ILE A 182 -11.45 15.64 10.32
CA ILE A 182 -12.00 16.87 9.74
C ILE A 182 -13.42 16.55 9.27
N ILE A 183 -14.39 17.36 9.70
CA ILE A 183 -15.77 17.30 9.25
C ILE A 183 -16.07 18.61 8.53
N CYS A 184 -16.54 18.52 7.29
CA CYS A 184 -16.91 19.67 6.48
C CYS A 184 -18.28 20.20 6.92
N THR A 185 -18.31 21.40 7.49
CA THR A 185 -19.54 22.04 7.97
C THR A 185 -20.21 22.96 6.94
N SER A 186 -19.58 23.18 5.79
CA SER A 186 -20.10 24.06 4.73
C SER A 186 -19.64 23.61 3.35
N LEU A 187 -20.37 24.03 2.31
CA LEU A 187 -20.01 23.80 0.91
C LEU A 187 -18.61 24.38 0.58
N LYS A 188 -18.29 25.56 1.10
CA LYS A 188 -16.96 26.18 0.93
C LYS A 188 -15.85 25.30 1.50
N MET A 189 -16.08 24.66 2.65
CA MET A 189 -15.14 23.74 3.26
C MET A 189 -15.02 22.43 2.47
N ARG A 190 -16.14 21.89 1.96
CA ARG A 190 -16.15 20.73 1.05
C ARG A 190 -15.30 20.99 -0.20
N LYS A 191 -15.53 22.11 -0.89
CA LYS A 191 -14.77 22.51 -2.09
C LYS A 191 -13.28 22.66 -1.80
N ARG A 192 -12.89 23.27 -0.66
CA ARG A 192 -11.49 23.40 -0.26
C ARG A 192 -10.84 22.03 0.04
N MET A 193 -11.53 21.17 0.76
CA MET A 193 -11.02 19.84 1.09
C MET A 193 -10.88 18.97 -0.16
N ALA A 194 -11.89 18.96 -1.03
CA ALA A 194 -11.85 18.27 -2.32
C ALA A 194 -10.72 18.78 -3.21
N GLY A 195 -10.57 20.10 -3.36
CA GLY A 195 -9.47 20.70 -4.11
C GLY A 195 -8.10 20.23 -3.59
N ARG A 196 -7.90 20.24 -2.27
CA ARG A 196 -6.63 19.77 -1.67
C ARG A 196 -6.36 18.28 -1.91
N LEU A 197 -7.37 17.41 -1.75
CA LEU A 197 -7.22 15.97 -2.05
C LEU A 197 -6.86 15.73 -3.52
N ARG A 198 -7.49 16.49 -4.43
CA ARG A 198 -7.25 16.39 -5.87
C ARG A 198 -5.86 16.90 -6.24
N ASP A 199 -5.41 18.00 -5.67
CA ASP A 199 -4.11 18.59 -5.94
C ASP A 199 -2.98 17.69 -5.40
N GLU A 200 -3.07 17.24 -4.14
CA GLU A 200 -2.09 16.32 -3.56
C GLU A 200 -2.13 14.95 -4.27
N GLY A 201 -3.30 14.43 -4.62
CA GLY A 201 -3.44 13.21 -5.43
C GLY A 201 -2.83 13.33 -6.82
N ARG A 202 -2.98 14.47 -7.50
CA ARG A 202 -2.30 14.75 -8.78
C ARG A 202 -0.78 14.78 -8.61
N ARG A 203 -0.28 15.37 -7.53
CA ARG A 203 1.17 15.39 -7.25
C ARG A 203 1.72 13.99 -6.99
N ILE A 204 0.98 13.14 -6.26
CA ILE A 204 1.36 11.73 -6.05
C ILE A 204 1.46 11.01 -7.40
N LYS A 205 0.42 11.15 -8.23
CA LYS A 205 0.40 10.59 -9.58
C LYS A 205 1.60 11.02 -10.41
N VAL A 206 1.91 12.32 -10.45
CA VAL A 206 3.07 12.84 -11.21
C VAL A 206 4.37 12.28 -10.66
N LEU A 207 4.56 12.31 -9.33
CA LEU A 207 5.75 11.77 -8.68
C LEU A 207 6.00 10.31 -9.07
N PHE A 208 4.99 9.45 -8.96
CA PHE A 208 5.17 8.02 -9.25
C PHE A 208 5.18 7.71 -10.74
N LYS A 209 4.59 8.56 -11.59
CA LYS A 209 4.78 8.49 -13.04
C LYS A 209 6.24 8.79 -13.42
N ASP A 210 6.85 9.81 -12.82
CA ASP A 210 8.25 10.17 -13.08
C ASP A 210 9.23 9.10 -12.56
N LEU A 211 8.83 8.33 -11.54
CA LEU A 211 9.54 7.14 -11.06
C LEU A 211 9.18 5.85 -11.82
N GLU A 212 8.41 5.96 -12.91
CA GLU A 212 8.01 4.85 -13.79
C GLU A 212 7.14 3.77 -13.13
N SER A 213 6.37 4.12 -12.09
CA SER A 213 5.54 3.17 -11.35
C SER A 213 4.56 2.41 -12.25
N PRO A 214 4.47 1.06 -12.12
CA PRO A 214 3.47 0.28 -12.84
C PRO A 214 2.07 0.36 -12.18
N SER A 215 1.93 1.01 -11.02
CA SER A 215 0.71 1.00 -10.20
C SER A 215 -0.24 2.17 -10.49
N SER A 216 -0.42 2.55 -11.76
CA SER A 216 -1.29 3.68 -12.16
C SER A 216 -2.78 3.49 -11.80
N TRP A 217 -3.19 2.27 -11.45
CA TRP A 217 -4.53 1.97 -10.97
C TRP A 217 -4.84 2.61 -9.59
N LEU A 218 -3.81 3.06 -8.86
CA LEU A 218 -3.96 3.78 -7.59
C LEU A 218 -4.31 5.27 -7.76
N ASP A 219 -4.04 5.83 -8.94
CA ASP A 219 -4.05 7.28 -9.20
C ASP A 219 -5.42 7.94 -8.95
N SER A 220 -6.51 7.19 -9.15
CA SER A 220 -7.88 7.70 -9.07
C SER A 220 -8.43 7.73 -7.64
N ALA A 221 -7.82 7.01 -6.68
CA ALA A 221 -8.37 6.81 -5.34
C ALA A 221 -8.70 8.12 -4.61
N LEU A 222 -7.76 9.07 -4.58
CA LEU A 222 -7.97 10.38 -3.94
C LEU A 222 -8.90 11.28 -4.75
N SER A 223 -8.92 11.13 -6.07
CA SER A 223 -9.82 11.89 -6.95
C SER A 223 -11.27 11.53 -6.66
N HIS A 224 -11.61 10.24 -6.60
CA HIS A 224 -12.97 9.78 -6.29
C HIS A 224 -13.44 10.26 -4.91
N ILE A 225 -12.58 10.19 -3.89
CA ILE A 225 -12.91 10.72 -2.55
C ILE A 225 -13.15 12.23 -2.61
N SER A 226 -12.34 12.96 -3.40
CA SER A 226 -12.52 14.40 -3.59
C SER A 226 -13.88 14.74 -4.22
N GLU A 227 -14.31 13.96 -5.22
CA GLU A 227 -15.60 14.16 -5.90
C GLU A 227 -16.75 13.85 -4.95
N ILE A 228 -16.73 12.72 -4.22
CA ILE A 228 -17.76 12.38 -3.21
C ILE A 228 -17.93 13.50 -2.18
N ILE A 229 -16.83 14.12 -1.72
CA ILE A 229 -16.87 15.22 -0.76
C ILE A 229 -17.49 16.49 -1.37
N GLN A 230 -17.23 16.77 -2.64
CA GLN A 230 -17.63 18.01 -3.31
C GLN A 230 -19.04 17.99 -3.88
N LEU A 231 -19.47 16.87 -4.48
CA LEU A 231 -20.77 16.73 -5.14
C LEU A 231 -21.90 17.09 -4.18
N GLU A 232 -22.95 17.74 -4.70
CA GLU A 232 -24.01 18.34 -3.87
C GLU A 232 -25.25 17.43 -3.77
N ASP A 233 -25.69 16.88 -4.90
CA ASP A 233 -26.87 16.03 -5.02
C ASP A 233 -26.57 14.54 -4.79
N VAL A 234 -27.56 13.83 -4.24
CA VAL A 234 -27.45 12.40 -3.90
C VAL A 234 -27.20 11.53 -5.12
N PRO A 235 -27.90 11.68 -6.27
CA PRO A 235 -27.67 10.85 -7.45
C PRO A 235 -26.24 10.92 -7.98
N SER A 236 -25.63 12.11 -8.03
CA SER A 236 -24.23 12.25 -8.45
C SER A 236 -23.27 11.58 -7.46
N ILE A 237 -23.52 11.69 -6.15
CA ILE A 237 -22.71 11.00 -5.14
C ILE A 237 -22.84 9.48 -5.27
N GLN A 238 -24.05 8.97 -5.51
CA GLN A 238 -24.30 7.55 -5.74
C GLN A 238 -23.54 7.04 -6.98
N MET A 239 -23.56 7.81 -8.07
CA MET A 239 -22.81 7.49 -9.28
C MET A 239 -21.31 7.38 -9.01
N GLU A 240 -20.74 8.37 -8.34
CA GLU A 240 -19.31 8.41 -8.01
C GLU A 240 -18.91 7.26 -7.07
N VAL A 241 -19.75 6.95 -6.06
CA VAL A 241 -19.56 5.76 -5.21
C VAL A 241 -19.60 4.48 -6.04
N GLY A 242 -20.50 4.38 -7.01
CA GLY A 242 -20.57 3.24 -7.92
C GLY A 242 -19.31 3.06 -8.75
N VAL A 243 -18.73 4.15 -9.27
CA VAL A 243 -17.44 4.13 -9.98
C VAL A 243 -16.31 3.70 -9.03
N LEU A 244 -16.24 4.31 -7.84
CA LEU A 244 -15.23 3.98 -6.83
C LEU A 244 -15.24 2.49 -6.44
N VAL A 245 -16.42 1.89 -6.25
CA VAL A 245 -16.55 0.46 -5.92
C VAL A 245 -16.07 -0.43 -7.07
N ARG A 246 -16.31 -0.03 -8.32
CA ARG A 246 -15.87 -0.82 -9.49
C ARG A 246 -14.36 -0.74 -9.69
N GLU A 247 -13.75 0.43 -9.49
CA GLU A 247 -12.29 0.58 -9.61
C GLU A 247 -11.55 -0.03 -8.40
N PHE A 248 -12.16 0.03 -7.22
CA PHE A 248 -11.60 -0.49 -5.97
C PHE A 248 -12.57 -1.47 -5.31
N PRO A 249 -12.66 -2.72 -5.82
CA PRO A 249 -13.64 -3.72 -5.37
C PRO A 249 -13.44 -4.21 -3.93
N ASP A 250 -12.33 -3.84 -3.28
CA ASP A 250 -12.08 -4.12 -1.86
C ASP A 250 -12.57 -3.00 -0.92
N ILE A 251 -13.12 -1.90 -1.47
CA ILE A 251 -13.84 -0.90 -0.68
C ILE A 251 -15.11 -1.49 -0.08
N ARG A 252 -15.52 -0.99 1.08
CA ARG A 252 -16.61 -1.55 1.89
C ARG A 252 -17.45 -0.41 2.43
N LYS A 253 -18.67 -0.72 2.86
CA LYS A 253 -19.60 0.26 3.47
C LYS A 253 -18.95 1.15 4.54
N LYS A 254 -18.05 0.59 5.37
CA LYS A 254 -17.32 1.34 6.41
C LYS A 254 -16.43 2.47 5.85
N HIS A 255 -15.80 2.26 4.69
CA HIS A 255 -14.96 3.27 4.03
C HIS A 255 -15.83 4.42 3.50
N VAL A 256 -16.92 4.10 2.81
CA VAL A 256 -17.87 5.11 2.30
C VAL A 256 -18.53 5.87 3.47
N SER A 257 -18.91 5.16 4.53
CA SER A 257 -19.43 5.73 5.78
C SER A 257 -18.47 6.78 6.37
N ALA A 258 -17.16 6.51 6.37
CA ALA A 258 -16.14 7.45 6.83
C ALA A 258 -16.00 8.69 5.92
N ILE A 259 -16.04 8.51 4.59
CA ILE A 259 -16.02 9.62 3.64
C ILE A 259 -17.25 10.53 3.85
N LEU A 260 -18.43 9.95 4.07
CA LEU A 260 -19.65 10.71 4.35
C LEU A 260 -19.60 11.46 5.70
N ASN A 261 -18.89 10.92 6.71
CA ASN A 261 -18.63 11.62 7.97
C ASN A 261 -17.75 12.85 7.74
N ILE A 262 -16.69 12.70 6.95
CA ILE A 262 -15.80 13.80 6.57
C ILE A 262 -16.55 14.87 5.77
N ARG A 263 -17.44 14.47 4.86
CA ARG A 263 -18.31 15.38 4.10
C ARG A 263 -19.29 16.16 5.00
N GLY A 264 -19.62 15.64 6.18
CA GLY A 264 -20.64 16.20 7.06
C GLY A 264 -22.06 15.89 6.58
N THR A 265 -22.29 14.69 6.04
CA THR A 265 -23.65 14.23 5.66
C THR A 265 -24.44 13.87 6.92
N THR A 266 -25.41 14.72 7.28
CA THR A 266 -26.23 14.59 8.49
C THR A 266 -27.59 13.93 8.25
N ARG A 267 -28.13 14.03 7.03
CA ARG A 267 -29.43 13.45 6.67
C ARG A 267 -29.31 11.94 6.53
N GLN A 268 -30.00 11.20 7.40
CA GLN A 268 -29.87 9.75 7.50
C GLN A 268 -30.45 9.02 6.30
N SER A 269 -31.52 9.53 5.67
CA SER A 269 -32.10 8.97 4.44
C SER A 269 -31.09 9.01 3.29
N GLU A 270 -30.56 10.20 2.98
CA GLU A 270 -29.54 10.41 1.93
C GLU A 270 -28.30 9.55 2.19
N ARG A 271 -27.87 9.48 3.47
CA ARG A 271 -26.76 8.62 3.87
C ARG A 271 -27.02 7.15 3.54
N GLN A 272 -28.21 6.64 3.87
CA GLN A 272 -28.53 5.23 3.64
C GLN A 272 -28.70 4.93 2.15
N GLU A 273 -29.26 5.84 1.36
CA GLU A 273 -29.35 5.76 -0.10
C GLU A 273 -27.96 5.64 -0.75
N ILE A 274 -27.00 6.45 -0.31
CA ILE A 274 -25.63 6.38 -0.82
C ILE A 274 -24.95 5.06 -0.41
N LEU A 275 -25.11 4.64 0.84
CA LEU A 275 -24.49 3.40 1.33
C LEU A 275 -25.11 2.12 0.73
N ASN A 276 -26.34 2.18 0.23
CA ASN A 276 -26.98 1.05 -0.44
C ASN A 276 -26.31 0.71 -1.77
N VAL A 277 -25.75 1.70 -2.49
CA VAL A 277 -24.99 1.46 -3.74
C VAL A 277 -23.89 0.43 -3.55
N VAL A 278 -23.17 0.48 -2.42
CA VAL A 278 -22.12 -0.50 -2.11
C VAL A 278 -22.70 -1.90 -1.95
N LYS A 279 -23.83 -2.02 -1.24
CA LYS A 279 -24.49 -3.32 -1.03
C LYS A 279 -25.04 -3.90 -2.33
N ASP A 280 -25.62 -3.06 -3.17
CA ASP A 280 -26.25 -3.48 -4.42
C ASP A 280 -25.18 -4.04 -5.37
N ILE A 281 -24.02 -3.37 -5.47
CA ILE A 281 -22.88 -3.86 -6.27
C ILE A 281 -22.28 -5.13 -5.65
N GLU A 282 -22.08 -5.18 -4.33
CA GLU A 282 -21.61 -6.39 -3.64
C GLU A 282 -22.56 -7.60 -3.87
N SER A 283 -23.86 -7.36 -4.02
CA SER A 283 -24.86 -8.41 -4.25
C SER A 283 -24.89 -8.89 -5.70
N ILE A 284 -24.56 -8.03 -6.66
CA ILE A 284 -24.47 -8.37 -8.09
C ILE A 284 -23.25 -9.26 -8.38
N ASP A 285 -22.15 -9.07 -7.65
CA ASP A 285 -20.91 -9.84 -7.80
C ASP A 285 -20.85 -11.10 -6.91
N GLY A 286 -21.95 -11.46 -6.24
CA GLY A 286 -22.05 -12.61 -5.35
C GLY A 286 -22.09 -13.97 -6.07
N PRO A 287 -21.89 -15.11 -5.37
CA PRO A 287 -21.74 -16.44 -5.98
C PRO A 287 -22.99 -16.99 -6.70
N GLY A 288 -24.11 -16.28 -6.66
CA GLY A 288 -25.42 -16.73 -7.16
C GLY A 288 -25.89 -16.08 -8.46
N SER A 289 -25.20 -15.05 -8.96
CA SER A 289 -25.58 -14.31 -10.17
C SER A 289 -24.65 -14.67 -11.33
N GLY A 290 -25.02 -15.71 -12.07
CA GLY A 290 -24.57 -15.97 -13.44
C GLY A 290 -23.06 -16.07 -13.65
N SER A 291 -22.57 -17.29 -13.86
CA SER A 291 -21.28 -17.62 -14.45
C SER A 291 -21.12 -17.01 -15.85
N GLY A 292 -20.92 -15.70 -15.91
CA GLY A 292 -20.41 -14.99 -17.08
C GLY A 292 -18.88 -15.03 -17.12
N PRO A 293 -18.24 -14.83 -18.29
CA PRO A 293 -16.80 -15.02 -18.47
C PRO A 293 -15.90 -14.08 -17.64
N GLY A 294 -16.47 -13.08 -16.93
CA GLY A 294 -15.74 -12.03 -16.20
C GLY A 294 -15.60 -12.21 -14.68
N SER A 295 -16.36 -13.11 -14.04
CA SER A 295 -16.39 -13.24 -12.56
C SER A 295 -15.08 -13.82 -11.99
N GLY A 296 -14.41 -14.72 -12.73
CA GLY A 296 -13.10 -15.27 -12.36
C GLY A 296 -11.93 -14.28 -12.48
N ALA A 297 -12.08 -13.23 -13.30
CA ALA A 297 -11.06 -12.19 -13.46
C ALA A 297 -11.11 -11.16 -12.33
N LEU A 298 -12.31 -10.75 -11.92
CA LEU A 298 -12.52 -9.78 -10.83
C LEU A 298 -12.05 -10.34 -9.47
N SER A 299 -12.26 -11.64 -9.23
CA SER A 299 -11.81 -12.35 -8.02
C SER A 299 -10.29 -12.59 -7.94
N ARG A 300 -9.57 -12.63 -9.07
CA ARG A 300 -8.09 -12.63 -9.10
C ARG A 300 -7.51 -11.23 -9.00
N LEU A 301 -8.11 -10.26 -9.70
CA LEU A 301 -7.72 -8.84 -9.60
C LEU A 301 -7.87 -8.30 -8.17
N THR A 302 -8.86 -8.76 -7.41
CA THR A 302 -9.09 -8.35 -6.02
C THR A 302 -7.98 -8.76 -5.05
N ARG A 303 -7.18 -9.81 -5.32
CA ARG A 303 -6.04 -10.17 -4.46
C ARG A 303 -4.78 -9.35 -4.79
N ASP A 304 -4.50 -9.14 -6.06
CA ASP A 304 -3.27 -8.44 -6.50
C ASP A 304 -3.42 -6.91 -6.48
N ARG A 305 -4.65 -6.38 -6.31
CA ARG A 305 -4.96 -4.94 -6.25
C ARG A 305 -5.83 -4.57 -5.05
N ALA A 306 -5.47 -5.09 -3.88
CA ALA A 306 -6.05 -4.67 -2.62
C ALA A 306 -5.51 -3.29 -2.21
N LEU A 307 -6.38 -2.34 -1.86
CA LEU A 307 -6.01 -1.02 -1.32
C LEU A 307 -6.83 -0.72 -0.06
N PHE A 308 -8.15 -0.67 -0.16
CA PHE A 308 -9.02 -0.28 0.95
C PHE A 308 -9.12 -1.31 2.06
N SER A 309 -8.91 -2.60 1.76
CA SER A 309 -8.87 -3.67 2.76
C SER A 309 -7.77 -3.48 3.80
N GLU A 310 -6.69 -2.78 3.44
CA GLU A 310 -5.56 -2.43 4.33
C GLU A 310 -5.71 -1.06 5.02
N VAL A 311 -6.74 -0.29 4.65
CA VAL A 311 -7.01 1.05 5.22
C VAL A 311 -7.97 0.91 6.40
N PRO A 312 -7.49 1.07 7.65
CA PRO A 312 -8.38 1.04 8.80
C PRO A 312 -9.25 2.29 8.83
N VAL A 313 -10.52 2.08 9.19
CA VAL A 313 -11.47 3.15 9.48
C VAL A 313 -11.62 3.24 10.99
N THR A 314 -11.48 4.44 11.55
CA THR A 314 -11.83 4.67 12.96
C THR A 314 -13.32 4.42 13.13
N SER A 315 -13.69 3.50 14.03
CA SER A 315 -15.06 3.00 14.22
C SER A 315 -16.08 4.14 14.31
N GLU A 316 -17.26 3.86 13.75
CA GLU A 316 -18.37 4.80 13.67
C GLU A 316 -18.68 5.41 15.05
N VAL A 317 -18.51 6.73 15.17
CA VAL A 317 -19.23 7.46 16.20
C VAL A 317 -20.69 7.37 15.77
N HIS A 318 -21.43 6.41 16.29
CA HIS A 318 -22.88 6.40 16.16
C HIS A 318 -23.35 7.80 16.49
N CYS A 319 -24.13 8.41 15.60
CA CYS A 319 -24.71 9.71 15.84
C CYS A 319 -25.54 9.62 17.13
N LEU A 320 -24.94 9.97 18.27
CA LEU A 320 -25.69 10.27 19.47
C LEU A 320 -26.57 11.43 19.06
N ASN A 321 -27.88 11.19 19.03
CA ASN A 321 -28.90 12.21 18.84
C ASN A 321 -28.52 13.45 19.65
N LEU A 322 -28.10 14.54 18.99
CA LEU A 322 -27.80 15.85 19.59
C LEU A 322 -29.08 16.56 20.10
N GLY A 323 -30.10 15.78 20.49
CA GLY A 323 -31.37 16.25 21.06
C GLY A 323 -31.43 16.24 22.59
N LEU A 324 -30.37 15.80 23.30
CA LEU A 324 -30.38 15.72 24.78
C LEU A 324 -29.48 16.75 25.50
N SER A 325 -28.75 17.59 24.78
CA SER A 325 -27.81 18.56 25.39
C SER A 325 -28.47 19.81 25.98
N ARG A 326 -29.80 19.87 26.13
CA ARG A 326 -30.49 20.99 26.82
C ARG A 326 -30.96 20.70 28.25
N VAL A 327 -30.80 19.46 28.75
CA VAL A 327 -31.24 19.12 30.13
C VAL A 327 -30.06 18.98 31.12
N ALA A 328 -28.81 18.94 30.65
CA ALA A 328 -27.65 18.73 31.50
C ALA A 328 -27.01 20.00 32.11
N LEU A 329 -27.70 21.15 32.11
CA LEU A 329 -27.20 22.41 32.68
C LEU A 329 -27.97 22.94 33.90
N THR A 330 -28.88 22.15 34.49
CA THR A 330 -29.62 22.55 35.70
C THR A 330 -29.38 21.67 36.94
N ALA A 331 -28.41 20.76 36.92
CA ALA A 331 -28.15 19.83 38.04
C ALA A 331 -26.80 20.03 38.76
N SER A 332 -26.22 21.23 38.71
CA SER A 332 -24.93 21.51 39.39
C SER A 332 -24.97 22.64 40.42
N SER A 333 -26.12 22.92 41.05
CA SER A 333 -26.24 23.95 42.10
C SER A 333 -26.49 23.41 43.52
N CYS A 334 -26.34 22.11 43.80
CA CYS A 334 -26.73 21.56 45.10
C CYS A 334 -25.70 20.61 45.72
N PHE A 335 -24.40 20.92 45.72
CA PHE A 335 -23.44 20.25 46.64
C PHE A 335 -22.30 21.20 47.04
N SER A 336 -22.60 22.10 47.97
CA SER A 336 -21.57 22.82 48.73
C SER A 336 -21.99 22.95 50.19
N THR A 337 -21.96 21.84 50.90
CA THR A 337 -22.00 21.81 52.37
C THR A 337 -21.26 20.57 52.83
N PHE A 338 -20.46 20.74 53.89
CA PHE A 338 -19.66 19.74 54.60
C PHE A 338 -18.23 19.47 54.08
N ARG A 339 -17.31 20.40 54.39
CA ARG A 339 -15.91 20.06 54.70
C ARG A 339 -15.65 20.30 56.19
N PRO A 340 -15.16 19.32 56.97
CA PRO A 340 -14.78 19.52 58.37
C PRO A 340 -13.44 20.27 58.50
N ARG A 341 -13.36 21.18 59.48
CA ARG A 341 -12.14 21.88 59.91
C ARG A 341 -11.15 20.93 60.60
N PRO A 342 -9.83 21.09 60.41
CA PRO A 342 -8.83 20.44 61.26
C PRO A 342 -8.62 21.22 62.57
N ARG A 343 -8.57 20.47 63.69
CA ARG A 343 -8.26 20.93 65.04
C ARG A 343 -6.76 21.23 65.18
N LYS A 344 -6.45 22.37 65.80
CA LYS A 344 -5.10 22.73 66.29
C LYS A 344 -4.76 21.90 67.52
N THR A 345 -3.52 21.45 67.62
CA THR A 345 -2.86 21.12 68.89
C THR A 345 -1.54 21.90 69.00
N ARG A 346 -1.18 22.09 70.25
CA ARG A 346 -0.41 23.16 70.87
C ARG A 346 1.08 23.10 70.58
#